data_AF-A0A356AWX4-F1
#
_entry.id   AF-A0A356AWX4-F1
#
_cell.length_a   1.000
_cell.length_b   1.000
_cell.length_c   1.000
_cell.angle_alpha   90.00
_cell.angle_beta   90.00
_cell.angle_gamma   90.00
#
_symmetry.space_group_name_H-M   'P 1'
#
loop_
_entity.id
_entity.type
_entity.pdbx_description
1 polymer ?
#
loop_
_entity_poly.entity_id
_entity_poly.type
_entity_poly.pdbx_seq_one_letter_code
_entity_poly.pdbx_strand_id
1 'polypeptide(L)'
;MEYLKKLCRGQLDIKNLAEDDFEFSVDQKGVDMKIGIDIASLAYKKQVDQLVLISGDSDFVPAAKLARREGIDFILDPLWSNIKPELFEHIDGLKTCCPKPTT
;
A
#
# COMPACT_ATOMS: atom_id res chain seq x y z
N MET A 1 -3.41 3.34 -20.62
CA MET A 1 -1.97 3.27 -21.05
C MET A 1 -1.73 2.71 -22.47
N GLU A 2 -2.69 2.01 -23.09
CA GLU A 2 -2.54 1.37 -24.40
C GLU A 2 -2.36 2.38 -25.55
N TYR A 3 -3.16 3.45 -25.56
CA TYR A 3 -3.12 4.48 -26.60
C TYR A 3 -1.81 5.29 -26.61
N LEU A 4 -1.23 5.54 -25.43
CA LEU A 4 0.10 6.15 -25.32
C LEU A 4 1.18 5.30 -25.99
N LYS A 5 1.12 3.96 -25.80
CA LYS A 5 2.06 3.04 -26.46
C LYS A 5 1.88 3.01 -27.97
N LYS A 6 0.64 3.09 -28.47
CA LYS A 6 0.35 3.18 -29.92
C LYS A 6 0.85 4.51 -30.51
N LEU A 7 0.68 5.61 -29.78
CA LEU A 7 1.18 6.94 -30.15
C LEU A 7 2.72 6.95 -30.25
N CYS A 8 3.42 6.44 -29.23
CA CYS A 8 4.89 6.37 -29.22
C CYS A 8 5.46 5.42 -30.28
N ARG A 9 4.68 4.46 -30.79
CA ARG A 9 5.06 3.56 -31.87
C ARG A 9 4.71 4.11 -33.26
N GLY A 10 4.12 5.31 -33.35
CA GLY A 10 3.67 5.89 -34.62
C GLY A 10 2.48 5.17 -35.25
N GLN A 11 1.79 4.32 -34.49
CA GLN A 11 0.61 3.56 -34.95
C GLN A 11 -0.70 4.35 -34.76
N LEU A 12 -0.63 5.47 -34.05
CA LEU A 12 -1.72 6.42 -33.84
C LEU A 12 -1.14 7.83 -34.00
N ASP A 13 -1.77 8.64 -34.84
CA ASP A 13 -1.39 10.04 -35.03
C ASP A 13 -2.13 10.92 -34.02
N ILE A 14 -1.50 12.00 -33.55
CA ILE A 14 -2.05 12.92 -32.55
C ILE A 14 -3.38 13.52 -33.05
N LYS A 15 -3.51 13.71 -34.36
CA LYS A 15 -4.73 14.25 -34.99
C LYS A 15 -5.94 13.32 -34.91
N ASN A 16 -5.72 12.03 -34.64
CA ASN A 16 -6.76 11.00 -34.63
C ASN A 16 -7.15 10.58 -33.21
N LEU A 17 -6.68 11.28 -32.17
CA LEU A 17 -7.09 11.05 -30.79
C LEU A 17 -8.54 11.50 -30.59
N ALA A 18 -9.38 10.61 -30.05
CA ALA A 18 -10.74 10.89 -29.62
C ALA A 18 -10.79 11.03 -28.08
N GLU A 19 -11.88 11.59 -27.54
CA GLU A 19 -12.07 11.72 -26.09
C GLU A 19 -12.00 10.37 -25.37
N ASP A 20 -12.49 9.30 -26.01
CA ASP A 20 -12.46 7.92 -25.49
C ASP A 20 -11.04 7.31 -25.39
N ASP A 21 -10.04 7.94 -26.00
CA ASP A 21 -8.63 7.50 -25.92
C ASP A 21 -7.93 7.98 -24.63
N PHE A 22 -8.58 8.86 -23.86
CA PHE A 22 -8.07 9.42 -22.62
C PHE A 22 -8.68 8.72 -21.41
N GLU A 23 -7.82 8.10 -20.61
CA GLU A 23 -8.20 7.55 -19.30
C GLU A 23 -7.89 8.58 -18.20
N PHE A 24 -8.86 8.85 -17.33
CA PHE A 24 -8.65 9.67 -16.16
C PHE A 24 -7.74 8.93 -15.16
N SER A 25 -6.48 9.35 -15.08
CA SER A 25 -5.49 8.77 -14.17
C SER A 25 -5.48 9.54 -12.85
N VAL A 26 -6.32 9.13 -11.90
CA VAL A 26 -6.20 9.59 -10.51
C VAL A 26 -5.21 8.69 -9.80
N ASP A 27 -3.99 9.17 -9.64
CA ASP A 27 -3.06 8.52 -8.72
C ASP A 27 -3.53 8.81 -7.28
N GLN A 28 -3.84 7.77 -6.51
CA GLN A 28 -4.11 7.89 -5.07
C GLN A 28 -2.79 8.13 -4.30
N LYS A 29 -2.17 9.29 -4.52
CA LYS A 29 -0.91 9.67 -3.86
C LYS A 29 -1.16 10.07 -2.41
N GLY A 30 -0.30 9.57 -1.51
CA GLY A 30 -0.25 10.00 -0.12
C GLY A 30 -1.21 9.27 0.83
N VAL A 31 -1.85 8.17 0.39
CA VAL A 31 -2.58 7.29 1.31
C VAL A 31 -1.64 6.69 2.37
N ASP A 32 -0.41 6.36 1.99
CA ASP A 32 0.59 5.78 2.89
C ASP A 32 0.99 6.74 4.00
N MET A 33 1.11 8.03 3.68
CA MET A 33 1.37 9.06 4.67
C MET A 33 0.18 9.24 5.63
N LYS A 34 -1.06 9.21 5.13
CA LYS A 34 -2.25 9.32 5.98
C LYS A 34 -2.32 8.16 6.97
N ILE A 35 -2.15 6.93 6.48
CA ILE A 35 -2.11 5.72 7.32
C ILE A 35 -0.95 5.80 8.32
N GLY A 36 0.23 6.25 7.89
CA GLY A 36 1.38 6.44 8.78
C GLY A 36 1.12 7.45 9.90
N ILE A 37 0.45 8.56 9.60
CA ILE A 37 0.03 9.56 10.59
C ILE A 37 -0.99 8.97 11.56
N ASP A 38 -1.97 8.19 11.07
CA ASP A 38 -2.96 7.55 11.91
C ASP A 38 -2.30 6.57 12.89
N ILE A 39 -1.41 5.69 12.40
CA ILE A 39 -0.60 4.77 13.22
C ILE A 39 0.17 5.54 14.29
N ALA A 40 0.89 6.61 13.91
CA ALA A 40 1.67 7.40 14.84
C ALA A 40 0.79 8.09 15.89
N SER A 41 -0.38 8.60 15.48
CA SER A 41 -1.30 9.28 16.39
C SER A 41 -1.92 8.34 17.42
N LEU A 42 -2.32 7.13 16.99
CA LEU A 42 -2.84 6.08 17.86
C LEU A 42 -1.75 5.60 18.82
N ALA A 43 -0.52 5.48 18.31
CA ALA A 43 0.61 5.02 19.09
C ALA A 43 1.03 5.99 20.19
N TYR A 44 1.29 7.26 19.85
CA TYR A 44 1.71 8.26 20.81
C TYR A 44 0.66 8.55 21.88
N LYS A 45 -0.62 8.49 21.51
CA LYS A 45 -1.72 8.69 22.46
C LYS A 45 -2.04 7.43 23.27
N LYS A 46 -1.36 6.30 23.01
CA LYS A 46 -1.58 5.00 23.66
C LYS A 46 -3.07 4.61 23.66
N GLN A 47 -3.73 4.82 22.52
CA GLN A 47 -5.17 4.57 22.38
C GLN A 47 -5.49 3.11 22.05
N VAL A 48 -4.48 2.34 21.67
CA VAL A 48 -4.58 0.94 21.28
C VAL A 48 -3.38 0.17 21.82
N ASP A 49 -3.59 -1.10 22.19
CA ASP A 49 -2.50 -2.01 22.57
C ASP A 49 -2.00 -2.84 21.37
N GLN A 50 -2.80 -2.92 20.31
CA GLN A 50 -2.48 -3.68 19.10
C GLN A 50 -2.98 -2.96 17.84
N LEU A 51 -2.17 -2.97 16.79
CA LEU A 51 -2.49 -2.49 15.45
C LEU A 51 -2.40 -3.65 14.47
N VAL A 52 -3.42 -3.79 13.63
CA VAL A 52 -3.45 -4.76 12.53
C VAL A 52 -3.45 -4.01 11.21
N LEU A 53 -2.33 -4.07 10.48
CA LEU A 53 -2.20 -3.48 9.16
C LEU A 53 -2.51 -4.53 8.10
N ILE A 54 -3.48 -4.23 7.23
CA ILE A 54 -3.79 -5.06 6.06
C ILE A 54 -3.12 -4.40 4.86
N SER A 55 -1.94 -4.87 4.48
CA SER A 55 -1.15 -4.28 3.40
C SER A 55 -0.05 -5.21 2.90
N GLY A 56 0.24 -5.13 1.60
CA GLY A 56 1.43 -5.73 0.98
C GLY A 56 2.60 -4.75 0.80
N ASP A 57 2.45 -3.49 1.24
CA ASP A 57 3.42 -2.43 0.99
C ASP A 57 4.51 -2.36 2.06
N SER A 58 5.77 -2.32 1.61
CA SER A 58 6.95 -2.17 2.46
C SER A 58 7.16 -0.76 3.00
N ASP A 59 6.46 0.23 2.47
CA ASP A 59 6.67 1.65 2.84
C ASP A 59 6.20 1.96 4.28
N PHE A 60 5.50 1.02 4.94
CA PHE A 60 5.06 1.13 6.34
C PHE A 60 6.11 0.75 7.38
N VAL A 61 7.32 0.34 6.99
CA VAL A 61 8.42 0.02 7.93
C VAL A 61 8.64 1.11 9.01
N PRO A 62 8.68 2.41 8.69
CA PRO A 62 8.87 3.45 9.70
C PRO A 62 7.72 3.52 10.72
N ALA A 63 6.48 3.35 10.25
CA ALA A 63 5.28 3.38 11.09
C ALA A 63 5.23 2.16 12.02
N ALA A 64 5.55 0.97 11.51
CA ALA A 64 5.64 -0.26 12.30
C ALA A 64 6.73 -0.16 13.39
N LYS A 65 7.91 0.36 13.03
CA LYS A 65 8.99 0.65 14.01
C LYS A 65 8.53 1.58 15.12
N LEU A 66 7.82 2.64 14.77
CA LEU A 66 7.32 3.63 15.72
C LEU A 66 6.32 2.99 16.68
N ALA A 67 5.31 2.28 16.16
CA ALA A 67 4.31 1.62 16.98
C ALA A 67 4.93 0.62 17.98
N ARG A 68 5.86 -0.22 17.52
CA ARG A 68 6.56 -1.18 18.39
C ARG A 68 7.40 -0.51 19.48
N ARG A 69 8.06 0.62 19.16
CA ARG A 69 8.83 1.40 20.15
C ARG A 69 7.94 2.01 21.23
N GLU A 70 6.71 2.38 20.90
CA GLU A 70 5.73 2.86 21.86
C GLU A 70 5.07 1.71 22.67
N GLY A 71 5.45 0.46 22.40
CA GLY A 71 4.99 -0.72 23.13
C GLY A 71 3.67 -1.30 22.60
N ILE A 72 3.34 -1.02 21.33
CA ILE A 72 2.12 -1.53 20.69
C ILE A 72 2.46 -2.72 19.82
N ASP A 73 1.67 -3.79 19.95
CA ASP A 73 1.77 -4.99 19.12
C ASP A 73 1.38 -4.66 17.68
N PHE A 74 2.26 -4.93 16.71
CA PHE A 74 2.01 -4.63 15.30
C PHE A 74 1.88 -5.91 14.48
N ILE A 75 0.67 -6.20 14.00
CA ILE A 75 0.36 -7.37 13.17
C ILE A 75 0.19 -6.95 11.72
N LEU A 76 0.71 -7.75 10.79
CA LEU A 76 0.53 -7.58 9.36
C LEU A 76 -0.31 -8.70 8.75
N ASP A 77 -1.25 -8.34 7.89
CA ASP A 77 -1.93 -9.23 6.96
C ASP A 77 -1.63 -8.79 5.51
N PRO A 78 -0.79 -9.54 4.76
CA PRO A 78 -0.45 -9.19 3.38
C PRO A 78 -1.50 -9.61 2.35
N LEU A 79 -2.61 -10.23 2.75
CA LEU A 79 -3.59 -10.81 1.84
C LEU A 79 -2.94 -11.71 0.78
N TRP A 80 -2.03 -12.59 1.21
CA TRP A 80 -1.25 -13.51 0.36
C TRP A 80 -0.17 -12.87 -0.51
N SER A 81 0.05 -11.55 -0.39
CA SER A 81 1.14 -10.86 -1.08
C SER A 81 2.50 -11.24 -0.51
N ASN A 82 3.53 -11.23 -1.36
CA ASN A 82 4.90 -11.47 -0.91
C ASN A 82 5.43 -10.24 -0.18
N ILE A 83 5.89 -10.41 1.07
CA ILE A 83 6.40 -9.32 1.90
C ILE A 83 7.93 -9.27 1.80
N LYS A 84 8.49 -8.06 1.77
CA LYS A 84 9.94 -7.87 1.83
C LYS A 84 10.47 -8.22 3.25
N PRO A 85 11.66 -8.84 3.36
CA PRO A 85 12.26 -9.19 4.66
C PRO A 85 12.35 -8.01 5.64
N GLU A 86 12.61 -6.81 5.14
CA GLU A 86 12.72 -5.59 5.96
C GLU A 86 11.44 -5.27 6.73
N LEU A 87 10.24 -5.49 6.17
CA LEU A 87 9.00 -5.26 6.90
C LEU A 87 8.76 -6.36 7.94
N PHE A 88 9.12 -7.61 7.61
CA PHE A 88 8.97 -8.74 8.51
C PHE A 88 9.76 -8.60 9.82
N GLU A 89 10.94 -7.97 9.78
CA GLU A 89 11.75 -7.70 10.98
C GLU A 89 11.08 -6.71 11.95
N HIS A 90 10.10 -5.94 11.48
CA HIS A 90 9.51 -4.82 12.22
C HIS A 90 8.04 -5.05 12.58
N ILE A 91 7.55 -6.28 12.48
CA ILE A 91 6.21 -6.69 12.92
C ILE A 91 6.32 -7.75 14.03
N ASP A 92 5.29 -7.87 14.85
CA ASP A 92 5.19 -8.88 15.92
C ASP A 92 4.47 -10.15 15.43
N GLY A 93 3.61 -10.02 14.43
CA GLY A 93 2.87 -11.15 13.87
C GLY A 93 2.57 -10.98 12.39
N LEU A 94 2.61 -12.10 11.67
CA LEU A 94 2.18 -12.19 10.28
C LEU A 94 1.02 -13.18 10.19
N LYS A 95 -0.18 -12.69 9.85
CA LYS A 95 -1.37 -13.55 9.78
C LYS A 95 -2.33 -13.08 8.70
N THR A 96 -2.64 -13.98 7.77
CA THR A 96 -3.72 -13.78 6.80
C THR A 96 -4.99 -14.49 7.24
N CYS A 97 -6.09 -13.74 7.34
CA CYS A 97 -7.36 -14.27 7.83
C CYS A 97 -8.36 -14.63 6.71
N CYS A 98 -8.13 -14.17 5.48
CA CYS A 98 -8.98 -14.48 4.34
C CYS A 98 -8.54 -15.78 3.64
N PRO A 99 -9.44 -16.58 3.05
CA PRO A 99 -9.07 -17.73 2.23
C PRO A 99 -8.17 -17.32 1.06
N LYS A 100 -7.26 -18.20 0.65
CA LYS A 100 -6.42 -17.95 -0.54
C LYS A 100 -7.33 -17.85 -1.77
N PRO A 101 -7.27 -16.74 -2.54
CA PRO A 101 -8.03 -16.62 -3.77
C PRO A 101 -7.69 -17.80 -4.68
N THR A 102 -8.71 -18.54 -5.12
CA THR A 102 -8.52 -19.59 -6.12
C THR A 102 -8.40 -18.87 -7.45
N THR A 103 -7.17 -18.79 -7.97
CA THR A 103 -6.90 -18.30 -9.32
C THR A 103 -7.52 -19.22 -10.36
#